data_AF-A0A838MZN9-F1
#
_entry.id   AF-A0A838MZN9-F1
#
_cell.length_a   1.000
_cell.length_b   1.000
_cell.length_c   1.000
_cell.angle_alpha   90.00
_cell.angle_beta   90.00
_cell.angle_gamma   90.00
#
_symmetry.space_group_name_H-M   'P 1'
#
loop_
_entity.id
_entity.type
_entity.pdbx_description
1 polymer ?
#
loop_
_entity_poly.entity_id
_entity_poly.type
_entity_poly.pdbx_seq_one_letter_code
_entity_poly.pdbx_strand_id
1 'polypeptide(L)'
;PLKGKILNVEKARFDKMLSHSEIKTLITALGTGIGKDDFDLGRLRYHKIIFMTDADVDGSHIRTLLLTFFYRQMPELVESGHVFIAQPPLFKVKRGKREEYIKDEKSMLRYLMRQATSEVQVSSVATGVTLEGRELANSLEQMVEFQRYCEKVARRLGNDKHLLSLVLEAFAGKKGVLHDKQTPNLRSVFQDEAGEQMARVESLLSSEDYRTELATDEEHGLWEIEITSASGFKVILNWELASYVEFQKAVELYKDLEDRLVSPFIFSVNGSNEEIETREILLDRVLVAAKKDLTIQRYKGLGEMNPEQLWETTMNPGKRTLLQVKIDDAVETDQIFTVLMGDAVEPRRRFIEENALDVKNLDI
;
A
#
# COMPACT_ATOMS: atom_id res chain seq x y z
N PRO A 1 26.81 19.19 4.15
CA PRO A 1 26.65 17.84 3.54
C PRO A 1 26.99 16.79 4.61
N LEU A 2 26.09 15.83 4.83
CA LEU A 2 26.33 14.73 5.78
C LEU A 2 26.99 13.58 5.01
N LYS A 3 27.95 12.89 5.62
CA LYS A 3 28.65 11.76 5.01
C LYS A 3 28.44 10.52 5.88
N GLY A 4 28.13 9.39 5.26
CA GLY A 4 27.92 8.12 5.97
C GLY A 4 26.64 8.08 6.82
N LYS A 5 26.47 6.98 7.55
CA LYS A 5 25.35 6.79 8.49
C LYS A 5 25.59 7.64 9.73
N ILE A 6 24.56 8.37 10.15
CA ILE A 6 24.61 9.17 11.38
C ILE A 6 24.65 8.23 12.60
N LEU A 7 25.32 8.65 13.66
CA LEU A 7 25.31 7.94 14.93
C LEU A 7 23.87 7.75 15.45
N ASN A 8 23.53 6.51 15.83
CA ASN A 8 22.28 6.25 16.53
C ASN A 8 22.34 6.88 17.93
N VAL A 9 21.61 7.98 18.10
CA VAL A 9 21.57 8.76 19.34
C VAL A 9 20.75 8.12 20.44
N GLU A 10 19.90 7.15 20.12
CA GLU A 10 19.16 6.36 21.10
C GLU A 10 20.11 5.47 21.93
N LYS A 11 21.17 4.97 21.28
CA LYS A 11 22.19 4.10 21.91
C LYS A 11 23.38 4.87 22.46
N ALA A 12 23.66 6.05 21.91
CA ALA A 12 24.87 6.79 22.22
C ALA A 12 24.67 7.70 23.43
N ARG A 13 25.65 7.70 24.34
CA ARG A 13 25.72 8.70 25.41
C ARG A 13 25.87 10.11 24.81
N PHE A 14 25.33 11.10 25.51
CA PHE A 14 25.30 12.50 25.09
C PHE A 14 26.68 13.03 24.69
N ASP A 15 27.74 12.75 25.45
CA ASP A 15 29.11 13.19 25.13
C ASP A 15 29.64 12.60 23.81
N LYS A 16 29.28 11.34 23.52
CA LYS A 16 29.66 10.64 22.29
C LYS A 16 28.87 11.17 21.09
N MET A 17 27.64 11.60 21.31
CA MET A 17 26.85 12.29 20.31
C MET A 17 27.48 13.63 19.93
N LEU A 18 27.88 14.43 20.93
CA LEU A 18 28.53 15.72 20.73
C LEU A 18 29.94 15.58 20.13
N SER A 19 30.62 14.44 20.27
CA SER A 19 31.93 14.24 19.63
C SER A 19 31.82 14.00 18.12
N HIS A 20 30.63 13.65 17.60
CA HIS A 20 30.41 13.36 16.19
C HIS A 20 30.40 14.63 15.31
N SER A 21 31.23 14.63 14.27
CA SER A 21 31.43 15.79 13.37
C SER A 21 30.16 16.24 12.65
N GLU A 22 29.39 15.30 12.11
CA GLU A 22 28.15 15.55 11.38
C GLU A 22 27.10 16.22 12.28
N ILE A 23 26.92 15.71 13.51
CA ILE A 23 25.95 16.24 14.48
C ILE A 23 26.36 17.64 14.93
N LYS A 24 27.64 17.86 15.25
CA LYS A 24 28.18 19.20 15.54
C LYS A 24 27.91 20.18 14.42
N THR A 25 28.16 19.77 13.17
CA THR A 25 27.92 20.60 11.99
C THR A 25 26.45 20.93 11.84
N LEU A 26 25.56 19.97 12.08
CA LEU A 26 24.11 20.16 12.03
C LEU A 26 23.62 21.17 13.09
N ILE A 27 24.01 20.98 14.35
CA ILE A 27 23.68 21.91 15.45
C ILE A 27 24.20 23.31 15.14
N THR A 28 25.45 23.40 14.67
CA THR A 28 26.08 24.66 14.30
C THR A 28 25.40 25.32 13.12
N ALA A 29 24.79 24.58 12.20
CA ALA A 29 24.03 25.14 11.08
C ALA A 29 22.66 25.65 11.50
N LEU A 30 21.98 24.95 12.43
CA LEU A 30 20.66 25.32 12.94
C LEU A 30 20.70 26.55 13.86
N GLY A 31 21.73 26.63 14.72
CA GLY A 31 21.94 27.75 15.64
C GLY A 31 21.14 27.73 16.92
N THR A 32 20.30 26.72 17.11
CA THR A 32 19.36 26.61 18.23
C THR A 32 19.96 26.05 19.51
N GLY A 33 21.21 25.60 19.53
CA GLY A 33 21.69 24.75 20.64
C GLY A 33 21.05 23.35 20.59
N ILE A 34 21.21 22.57 21.66
CA ILE A 34 20.75 21.17 21.73
C ILE A 34 20.39 20.76 23.17
N GLY A 35 19.37 19.91 23.32
CA GLY A 35 18.98 19.36 24.62
C GLY A 35 18.09 20.32 25.41
N LYS A 36 17.52 19.82 26.52
CA LYS A 36 16.46 20.53 27.24
C LYS A 36 16.90 21.87 27.85
N ASP A 37 18.17 21.99 28.22
CA ASP A 37 18.66 23.15 28.98
C ASP A 37 19.27 24.25 28.08
N ASP A 38 19.81 23.88 26.91
CA ASP A 38 20.54 24.80 26.02
C ASP A 38 19.80 25.10 24.69
N PHE A 39 18.69 24.42 24.42
CA PHE A 39 17.92 24.64 23.20
C PHE A 39 17.11 25.96 23.26
N ASP A 40 17.20 26.76 22.21
CA ASP A 40 16.51 28.04 22.04
C ASP A 40 16.01 28.16 20.59
N LEU A 41 14.69 28.00 20.41
CA LEU A 41 14.03 28.14 19.12
C LEU A 41 14.18 29.54 18.52
N GLY A 42 14.30 30.58 19.34
CA GLY A 42 14.45 31.98 18.89
C GLY A 42 15.75 32.24 18.12
N ARG A 43 16.74 31.35 18.25
CA ARG A 43 18.01 31.42 17.51
C ARG A 43 18.01 30.63 16.20
N LEU A 44 16.87 30.04 15.82
CA LEU A 44 16.76 29.23 14.61
C LEU A 44 17.07 30.04 13.36
N ARG A 45 18.13 29.65 12.64
CA ARG A 45 18.56 30.36 11.44
C ARG A 45 17.75 29.98 10.20
N TYR A 46 17.24 28.75 10.15
CA TYR A 46 16.53 28.20 9.00
C TYR A 46 15.18 27.60 9.43
N HIS A 47 14.10 28.30 9.11
CA HIS A 47 12.73 27.94 9.49
C HIS A 47 12.11 26.81 8.64
N LYS A 48 12.82 26.33 7.62
CA LYS A 48 12.43 25.17 6.81
C LYS A 48 13.63 24.25 6.64
N ILE A 49 13.65 23.18 7.42
CA ILE A 49 14.67 22.14 7.40
C ILE A 49 14.08 21.00 6.56
N ILE A 50 14.71 20.68 5.43
CA ILE A 50 14.21 19.66 4.50
C ILE A 50 15.19 18.49 4.47
N PHE A 51 14.73 17.31 4.85
CA PHE A 51 15.48 16.06 4.69
C PHE A 51 15.26 15.53 3.28
N MET A 52 16.36 15.39 2.54
CA MET A 52 16.38 14.79 1.22
C MET A 52 17.27 13.56 1.29
N THR A 53 16.63 12.39 1.24
CA THR A 53 17.28 11.08 1.32
C THR A 53 16.81 10.22 0.16
N ASP A 54 17.58 9.20 -0.20
CA ASP A 54 17.17 8.23 -1.20
C ASP A 54 15.91 7.46 -0.76
N ALA A 55 15.21 6.90 -1.75
CA ALA A 55 13.99 6.12 -1.55
C ALA A 55 14.26 4.66 -1.15
N ASP A 56 15.53 4.30 -1.02
CA ASP A 56 15.97 2.96 -0.64
C ASP A 56 16.02 2.74 0.88
N VAL A 57 16.40 1.52 1.27
CA VAL A 57 16.48 1.11 2.68
C VAL A 57 17.50 1.95 3.45
N ASP A 58 18.64 2.29 2.85
CA ASP A 58 19.69 3.08 3.52
C ASP A 58 19.25 4.54 3.72
N GLY A 59 18.58 5.13 2.73
CA GLY A 59 17.95 6.44 2.83
C GLY A 59 16.88 6.48 3.92
N SER A 60 16.04 5.44 4.00
CA SER A 60 15.06 5.31 5.08
C SER A 60 15.70 5.24 6.47
N HIS A 61 16.82 4.52 6.61
CA HIS A 61 17.55 4.41 7.88
C HIS A 61 18.17 5.75 8.29
N ILE A 62 18.83 6.47 7.38
CA ILE A 62 19.40 7.80 7.65
C ILE A 62 18.29 8.78 8.04
N ARG A 63 17.14 8.73 7.35
CA ARG A 63 15.98 9.55 7.67
C ARG A 63 15.46 9.25 9.07
N THR A 64 15.32 7.98 9.45
CA THR A 64 14.91 7.58 10.81
C THR A 64 15.89 8.09 11.86
N LEU A 65 17.21 7.93 11.64
CA LEU A 65 18.24 8.45 12.55
C LEU A 65 18.15 9.96 12.77
N LEU A 66 17.92 10.72 11.69
CA LEU A 66 17.69 12.16 11.76
C LEU A 66 16.41 12.46 12.55
N LEU A 67 15.30 11.81 12.23
CA LEU A 67 14.03 12.02 12.93
C LEU A 67 14.15 11.73 14.42
N THR A 68 14.81 10.63 14.80
CA THR A 68 15.11 10.32 16.21
C THR A 68 15.95 11.41 16.86
N PHE A 69 16.98 11.91 16.16
CA PHE A 69 17.80 13.00 16.68
C PHE A 69 17.00 14.27 16.95
N PHE A 70 16.20 14.73 15.98
CA PHE A 70 15.36 15.92 16.18
C PHE A 70 14.28 15.69 17.25
N TYR A 71 13.63 14.52 17.26
CA TYR A 71 12.64 14.17 18.27
C TYR A 71 13.22 14.17 19.69
N ARG A 72 14.39 13.55 19.90
CA ARG A 72 15.02 13.43 21.21
C ARG A 72 15.65 14.72 21.71
N GLN A 73 16.28 15.48 20.80
CA GLN A 73 17.19 16.56 21.18
C GLN A 73 16.65 17.96 20.89
N MET A 74 15.67 18.08 19.99
CA MET A 74 15.09 19.36 19.53
C MET A 74 13.59 19.21 19.20
N PRO A 75 12.76 18.67 20.12
CA PRO A 75 11.35 18.36 19.83
C PRO A 75 10.55 19.58 19.37
N GLU A 76 10.84 20.75 19.93
CA GLU A 76 10.20 22.03 19.57
C GLU A 76 10.33 22.38 18.07
N LEU A 77 11.38 21.93 17.38
CA LEU A 77 11.51 22.13 15.92
C LEU A 77 10.47 21.33 15.14
N VAL A 78 10.15 20.13 15.62
CA VAL A 78 9.15 19.26 15.00
C VAL A 78 7.75 19.79 15.33
N GLU A 79 7.50 20.13 16.59
CA GLU A 79 6.22 20.67 17.06
C GLU A 79 5.86 22.01 16.40
N SER A 80 6.85 22.89 16.22
CA SER A 80 6.69 24.18 15.51
C SER A 80 6.60 24.02 13.99
N GLY A 81 6.69 22.79 13.47
CA GLY A 81 6.48 22.48 12.06
C GLY A 81 7.61 22.93 11.14
N HIS A 82 8.86 23.01 11.63
CA HIS A 82 10.03 23.42 10.84
C HIS A 82 10.69 22.28 10.07
N VAL A 83 10.37 21.02 10.38
CA VAL A 83 10.99 19.83 9.79
C VAL A 83 10.10 19.25 8.68
N PHE A 84 10.71 19.04 7.51
CA PHE A 84 10.07 18.53 6.31
C PHE A 84 10.88 17.40 5.68
N ILE A 85 10.23 16.51 4.96
CA ILE A 85 10.84 15.47 4.14
C ILE A 85 10.54 15.77 2.68
N ALA A 86 11.57 15.83 1.84
CA ALA A 86 11.41 15.98 0.40
C ALA A 86 10.76 14.72 -0.20
N GLN A 87 9.91 14.91 -1.21
CA GLN A 87 9.27 13.81 -1.94
C GLN A 87 9.71 13.86 -3.40
N PRO A 88 10.90 13.34 -3.75
CA PRO A 88 11.35 13.25 -5.13
C PRO A 88 10.42 12.34 -5.94
N PRO A 89 10.36 12.49 -7.28
CA PRO A 89 9.55 11.61 -8.10
C PRO A 89 10.12 10.20 -8.16
N LEU A 90 9.25 9.18 -8.11
CA LEU A 90 9.64 7.78 -8.25
C LEU A 90 9.83 7.37 -9.71
N PHE A 91 9.13 8.01 -10.65
CA PHE A 91 9.22 7.71 -12.08
C PHE A 91 9.40 8.96 -12.94
N LYS A 92 10.08 8.79 -14.07
CA LYS A 92 10.04 9.67 -15.22
C LYS A 92 9.45 8.90 -16.39
N VAL A 93 8.36 9.42 -16.96
CA VAL A 93 7.70 8.84 -18.12
C VAL A 93 7.90 9.75 -19.32
N LYS A 94 8.29 9.17 -20.46
CA LYS A 94 8.49 9.87 -21.71
C LYS A 94 7.66 9.23 -22.83
N ARG A 95 6.88 10.06 -23.54
CA ARG A 95 6.13 9.69 -24.75
C ARG A 95 6.48 10.69 -25.85
N GLY A 96 7.29 10.27 -26.82
CA GLY A 96 7.83 11.17 -27.85
C GLY A 96 8.62 12.33 -27.24
N LYS A 97 8.14 13.56 -27.41
CA LYS A 97 8.75 14.79 -26.88
C LYS A 97 8.24 15.22 -25.50
N ARG A 98 7.17 14.60 -24.98
CA ARG A 98 6.60 14.94 -23.68
C ARG A 98 7.26 14.09 -22.60
N GLU A 99 7.66 14.74 -21.51
CA GLU A 99 8.23 14.12 -20.32
C GLU A 99 7.41 14.54 -19.10
N GLU A 100 7.11 13.58 -18.23
CA GLU A 100 6.33 13.80 -17.00
C GLU A 100 7.00 13.07 -15.84
N TYR A 101 7.00 13.70 -14.66
CA TYR A 101 7.54 13.14 -13.44
C TYR A 101 6.40 12.69 -12.53
N ILE A 102 6.46 11.45 -12.06
CA ILE A 102 5.39 10.82 -11.29
C ILE A 102 5.93 10.41 -9.93
N LYS A 103 5.22 10.82 -8.88
CA LYS A 103 5.70 10.74 -7.50
C LYS A 103 5.67 9.36 -6.85
N ASP A 104 4.66 8.56 -7.16
CA ASP A 104 4.39 7.30 -6.47
C ASP A 104 3.76 6.28 -7.42
N GLU A 105 3.75 5.02 -7.01
CA GLU A 105 3.20 3.91 -7.81
C GLU A 105 1.71 4.09 -8.09
N LYS A 106 0.94 4.60 -7.13
CA LYS A 106 -0.49 4.89 -7.32
C LYS A 106 -0.71 5.90 -8.44
N SER A 107 0.11 6.94 -8.50
CA SER A 107 0.02 7.96 -9.55
C SER A 107 0.52 7.42 -10.89
N MET A 108 1.50 6.50 -10.89
CA MET A 108 1.96 5.81 -12.09
C MET A 108 0.87 4.90 -12.66
N LEU A 109 0.19 4.15 -11.80
CA LEU A 109 -0.94 3.32 -12.21
C LEU A 109 -2.04 4.16 -12.85
N ARG A 110 -2.49 5.23 -12.17
CA ARG A 110 -3.50 6.15 -12.70
C ARG A 110 -3.07 6.79 -14.03
N TYR A 111 -1.79 7.15 -14.15
CA TYR A 111 -1.23 7.64 -15.40
C TYR A 111 -1.39 6.61 -16.52
N LEU A 112 -0.99 5.35 -16.28
CA LEU A 112 -1.13 4.26 -17.26
C LEU A 112 -2.59 4.02 -17.64
N MET A 113 -3.52 4.00 -16.67
CA MET A 113 -4.95 3.81 -16.96
C MET A 113 -5.52 4.91 -17.85
N ARG A 114 -5.19 6.17 -17.55
CA ARG A 114 -5.58 7.31 -18.39
C ARG A 114 -5.00 7.24 -19.80
N GLN A 115 -3.76 6.75 -19.96
CA GLN A 115 -3.18 6.59 -21.29
C GLN A 115 -3.83 5.43 -22.05
N ALA A 116 -4.04 4.29 -21.39
CA ALA A 116 -4.64 3.10 -22.00
C ALA A 116 -6.00 3.40 -22.61
N THR A 117 -6.83 4.13 -21.86
CA THR A 117 -8.22 4.42 -22.21
C THR A 117 -8.41 5.44 -23.33
N SER A 118 -7.32 6.01 -23.88
CA SER A 118 -7.41 6.94 -25.00
C SER A 118 -7.60 6.26 -26.36
N GLU A 119 -7.15 5.01 -26.50
CA GLU A 119 -7.19 4.25 -27.77
C GLU A 119 -7.84 2.86 -27.61
N VAL A 120 -8.28 2.53 -26.39
CA VAL A 120 -8.88 1.24 -26.01
C VAL A 120 -10.36 1.40 -25.71
N GLN A 121 -11.18 0.49 -26.22
CA GLN A 121 -12.56 0.27 -25.80
C GLN A 121 -12.74 -1.18 -25.35
N VAL A 122 -13.55 -1.40 -24.32
CA VAL A 122 -13.87 -2.74 -23.81
C VAL A 122 -15.36 -2.92 -23.79
N SER A 123 -15.88 -3.94 -24.46
CA SER A 123 -17.30 -4.28 -24.43
C SER A 123 -17.53 -5.61 -23.74
N SER A 124 -18.46 -5.67 -22.79
CA SER A 124 -18.94 -6.93 -22.23
C SER A 124 -19.98 -7.54 -23.17
N VAL A 125 -19.73 -8.76 -23.66
CA VAL A 125 -20.64 -9.43 -24.60
C VAL A 125 -21.97 -9.75 -23.93
N ALA A 126 -21.94 -10.15 -22.66
CA ALA A 126 -23.13 -10.57 -21.91
C ALA A 126 -24.11 -9.41 -21.63
N THR A 127 -23.60 -8.21 -21.37
CA THR A 127 -24.42 -7.04 -21.00
C THR A 127 -24.60 -6.04 -22.15
N GLY A 128 -23.74 -6.10 -23.17
CA GLY A 128 -23.68 -5.11 -24.24
C GLY A 128 -23.11 -3.75 -23.79
N VAL A 129 -22.60 -3.65 -22.56
CA VAL A 129 -22.00 -2.43 -22.03
C VAL A 129 -20.61 -2.24 -22.61
N THR A 130 -20.36 -1.07 -23.20
CA THR A 130 -19.04 -0.65 -23.67
C THR A 130 -18.47 0.41 -22.74
N LEU A 131 -17.27 0.17 -22.22
CA LEU A 131 -16.50 1.09 -21.40
C LEU A 131 -15.37 1.71 -22.21
N GLU A 132 -15.22 3.04 -22.08
CA GLU A 132 -14.15 3.81 -22.69
C GLU A 132 -13.73 5.00 -21.82
N GLY A 133 -12.59 5.62 -22.16
CA GLY A 133 -12.11 6.83 -21.51
C GLY A 133 -12.09 6.73 -19.97
N ARG A 134 -12.76 7.67 -19.30
CA ARG A 134 -12.75 7.76 -17.83
C ARG A 134 -13.43 6.57 -17.14
N GLU A 135 -14.49 6.03 -17.73
CA GLU A 135 -15.21 4.90 -17.13
C GLU A 135 -14.35 3.66 -17.12
N LEU A 136 -13.72 3.34 -18.26
CA LEU A 136 -12.77 2.26 -18.37
C LEU A 136 -11.56 2.48 -17.42
N ALA A 137 -11.05 3.70 -17.29
CA ALA A 137 -9.94 3.99 -16.39
C ALA A 137 -10.30 3.69 -14.93
N ASN A 138 -11.49 4.11 -14.49
CA ASN A 138 -11.98 3.82 -13.14
C ASN A 138 -12.15 2.32 -12.90
N SER A 139 -12.73 1.59 -13.87
CA SER A 139 -12.91 0.14 -13.75
C SER A 139 -11.58 -0.60 -13.65
N LEU A 140 -10.57 -0.20 -14.43
CA LEU A 140 -9.23 -0.80 -14.35
C LEU A 140 -8.54 -0.47 -13.02
N GLU A 141 -8.71 0.74 -12.49
CA GLU A 141 -8.22 1.08 -11.14
C GLU A 141 -8.84 0.16 -10.08
N GLN A 142 -10.16 -0.08 -10.16
CA GLN A 142 -10.85 -1.02 -9.28
C GLN A 142 -10.35 -2.46 -9.45
N MET A 143 -10.07 -2.91 -10.68
CA MET A 143 -9.50 -4.25 -10.93
C MET A 143 -8.12 -4.41 -10.31
N VAL A 144 -7.25 -3.40 -10.38
CA VAL A 144 -5.91 -3.45 -9.78
C VAL A 144 -5.99 -3.42 -8.25
N GLU A 145 -6.87 -2.60 -7.68
CA GLU A 145 -7.12 -2.61 -6.24
C GLU A 145 -7.67 -3.95 -5.77
N PHE A 146 -8.62 -4.53 -6.53
CA PHE A 146 -9.17 -5.86 -6.28
C PHE A 146 -8.07 -6.92 -6.27
N GLN A 147 -7.20 -6.98 -7.28
CA GLN A 147 -6.07 -7.91 -7.32
C GLN A 147 -5.16 -7.76 -6.10
N ARG A 148 -4.87 -6.54 -5.66
CA ARG A 148 -4.06 -6.27 -4.46
C ARG A 148 -4.72 -6.78 -3.18
N TYR A 149 -6.04 -6.63 -3.04
CA TYR A 149 -6.76 -7.17 -1.89
C TYR A 149 -6.80 -8.69 -1.94
N CYS A 150 -7.05 -9.28 -3.10
CA CYS A 150 -6.99 -10.72 -3.34
C CYS A 150 -5.63 -11.30 -2.94
N GLU A 151 -4.51 -10.66 -3.28
CA GLU A 151 -3.18 -11.11 -2.84
C GLU A 151 -3.05 -11.16 -1.32
N LYS A 152 -3.61 -10.17 -0.60
CA LYS A 152 -3.56 -10.14 0.87
C LYS A 152 -4.42 -11.23 1.49
N VAL A 153 -5.65 -11.40 0.98
CA VAL A 153 -6.56 -12.45 1.46
C VAL A 153 -6.00 -13.83 1.14
N ALA A 154 -5.44 -14.04 -0.04
CA ALA A 154 -4.84 -15.30 -0.45
C ALA A 154 -3.76 -15.76 0.55
N ARG A 155 -2.92 -14.85 1.06
CA ARG A 155 -1.90 -15.21 2.07
C ARG A 155 -2.51 -15.81 3.34
N ARG A 156 -3.68 -15.33 3.76
CA ARG A 156 -4.43 -15.87 4.90
C ARG A 156 -5.12 -17.20 4.58
N LEU A 157 -5.40 -17.44 3.30
CA LEU A 157 -5.92 -18.70 2.76
C LEU A 157 -4.81 -19.66 2.27
N GLY A 158 -3.59 -19.56 2.82
CA GLY A 158 -2.48 -20.47 2.44
C GLY A 158 -1.85 -20.21 1.07
N ASN A 159 -2.05 -19.01 0.51
CA ASN A 159 -1.73 -18.65 -0.87
C ASN A 159 -2.50 -19.45 -1.93
N ASP A 160 -3.62 -20.08 -1.56
CA ASP A 160 -4.47 -20.80 -2.48
C ASP A 160 -5.42 -19.83 -3.22
N LYS A 161 -5.08 -19.55 -4.49
CA LYS A 161 -5.88 -18.67 -5.35
C LYS A 161 -7.19 -19.30 -5.77
N HIS A 162 -7.26 -20.63 -5.87
CA HIS A 162 -8.48 -21.30 -6.27
C HIS A 162 -9.50 -21.25 -5.13
N LEU A 163 -9.06 -21.55 -3.90
CA LEU A 163 -9.87 -21.38 -2.71
C LEU A 163 -10.37 -19.93 -2.56
N LEU A 164 -9.50 -18.93 -2.75
CA LEU A 164 -9.91 -17.53 -2.73
C LEU A 164 -11.03 -17.24 -3.75
N SER A 165 -10.90 -17.75 -4.98
CA SER A 165 -11.93 -17.55 -6.01
C SER A 165 -13.27 -18.17 -5.58
N LEU A 166 -13.26 -19.37 -5.01
CA LEU A 166 -14.47 -20.04 -4.52
C LEU A 166 -15.11 -19.28 -3.36
N VAL A 167 -14.31 -18.76 -2.43
CA VAL A 167 -14.79 -17.92 -1.32
C VAL A 167 -15.44 -16.66 -1.88
N LEU A 168 -14.78 -15.92 -2.77
CA LEU A 168 -15.37 -14.71 -3.35
C LEU A 168 -16.66 -14.98 -4.14
N GLU A 169 -16.72 -16.08 -4.90
CA GLU A 169 -17.95 -16.51 -5.58
C GLU A 169 -19.07 -16.86 -4.58
N ALA A 170 -18.75 -17.57 -3.49
CA ALA A 170 -19.71 -17.97 -2.47
C ALA A 170 -20.31 -16.77 -1.69
N PHE A 171 -19.53 -15.70 -1.49
CA PHE A 171 -20.02 -14.49 -0.85
C PHE A 171 -20.68 -13.52 -1.84
N ALA A 172 -20.00 -13.18 -2.93
CA ALA A 172 -20.31 -12.06 -3.80
C ALA A 172 -20.58 -12.42 -5.27
N GLY A 173 -20.48 -13.70 -5.64
CA GLY A 173 -20.88 -14.17 -6.98
C GLY A 173 -22.39 -14.10 -7.18
N LYS A 174 -22.85 -14.34 -8.41
CA LYS A 174 -24.28 -14.26 -8.78
C LYS A 174 -25.19 -15.15 -7.94
N LYS A 175 -24.65 -16.28 -7.45
CA LYS A 175 -25.33 -17.21 -6.54
C LYS A 175 -24.83 -17.10 -5.09
N GLY A 176 -24.00 -16.11 -4.79
CA GLY A 176 -23.44 -15.89 -3.46
C GLY A 176 -24.48 -15.35 -2.47
N VAL A 177 -24.15 -15.48 -1.18
CA VAL A 177 -25.06 -15.11 -0.09
C VAL A 177 -25.36 -13.61 -0.02
N LEU A 178 -24.45 -12.74 -0.48
CA LEU A 178 -24.65 -11.28 -0.45
C LEU A 178 -25.47 -10.73 -1.62
N HIS A 179 -25.91 -11.58 -2.55
CA HIS A 179 -26.95 -11.23 -3.52
C HIS A 179 -28.36 -11.52 -3.00
N ASP A 180 -28.48 -12.23 -1.87
CA ASP A 180 -29.77 -12.44 -1.22
C ASP A 180 -30.27 -11.14 -0.57
N LYS A 181 -31.54 -10.79 -0.83
CA LYS A 181 -32.18 -9.62 -0.23
C LYS A 181 -32.33 -9.75 1.29
N GLN A 182 -32.28 -10.97 1.81
CA GLN A 182 -32.36 -11.26 3.25
C GLN A 182 -31.03 -11.06 3.97
N THR A 183 -29.92 -10.88 3.24
CA THR A 183 -28.57 -10.73 3.81
C THR A 183 -28.12 -9.26 3.70
N PRO A 184 -28.38 -8.41 4.71
CA PRO A 184 -28.16 -6.97 4.61
C PRO A 184 -26.68 -6.59 4.56
N ASN A 185 -25.78 -7.40 5.14
CA ASN A 185 -24.35 -7.10 5.19
C ASN A 185 -23.52 -8.37 5.46
N LEU A 186 -22.21 -8.26 5.28
CA LEU A 186 -21.28 -9.38 5.47
C LEU A 186 -21.35 -10.00 6.87
N ARG A 187 -21.54 -9.20 7.92
CA ARG A 187 -21.58 -9.71 9.30
C ARG A 187 -22.79 -10.60 9.55
N SER A 188 -23.93 -10.27 8.95
CA SER A 188 -25.16 -11.06 9.10
C SER A 188 -25.03 -12.49 8.57
N VAL A 189 -24.10 -12.76 7.63
CA VAL A 189 -23.82 -14.12 7.14
C VAL A 189 -23.35 -15.04 8.28
N PHE A 190 -22.52 -14.52 9.18
CA PHE A 190 -21.91 -15.28 10.29
C PHE A 190 -22.80 -15.31 11.55
N GLN A 191 -23.80 -14.43 11.63
CA GLN A 191 -24.67 -14.23 12.81
C GLN A 191 -26.05 -14.87 12.66
N ASP A 192 -26.34 -15.49 11.53
CA ASP A 192 -27.62 -16.11 11.27
C ASP A 192 -27.93 -17.22 12.30
N GLU A 193 -29.06 -17.11 13.02
CA GLU A 193 -29.41 -18.02 14.11
C GLU A 193 -29.45 -19.49 13.66
N ALA A 194 -29.91 -19.74 12.43
CA ALA A 194 -30.01 -21.08 11.87
C ALA A 194 -28.76 -21.53 11.09
N GLY A 195 -27.80 -20.63 10.85
CA GLY A 195 -26.59 -20.91 10.07
C GLY A 195 -26.85 -21.20 8.60
N GLU A 196 -28.03 -20.86 8.06
CA GLU A 196 -28.42 -21.17 6.68
C GLU A 196 -27.49 -20.51 5.67
N GLN A 197 -27.07 -19.27 5.94
CA GLN A 197 -26.16 -18.55 5.04
C GLN A 197 -24.77 -19.19 5.02
N MET A 198 -24.22 -19.57 6.17
CA MET A 198 -22.92 -20.23 6.22
C MET A 198 -22.98 -21.67 5.70
N ALA A 199 -24.08 -22.41 5.91
CA ALA A 199 -24.30 -23.69 5.26
C ALA A 199 -24.35 -23.56 3.72
N ARG A 200 -24.94 -22.47 3.21
CA ARG A 200 -24.91 -22.17 1.77
C ARG A 200 -23.51 -21.85 1.28
N VAL A 201 -22.73 -21.05 2.02
CA VAL A 201 -21.31 -20.81 1.70
C VAL A 201 -20.54 -22.13 1.68
N GLU A 202 -20.69 -22.98 2.70
CA GLU A 202 -20.07 -24.30 2.78
C GLU A 202 -20.40 -25.15 1.54
N SER A 203 -21.67 -25.20 1.14
CA SER A 203 -22.10 -25.97 -0.03
C SER A 203 -21.45 -25.52 -1.35
N LEU A 204 -21.06 -24.25 -1.45
CA LEU A 204 -20.39 -23.69 -2.62
C LEU A 204 -18.86 -23.90 -2.58
N LEU A 205 -18.29 -24.09 -1.38
CA LEU A 205 -16.88 -24.39 -1.17
C LEU A 205 -16.56 -25.88 -1.30
N SER A 206 -17.51 -26.73 -0.91
CA SER A 206 -17.35 -28.19 -0.92
C SER A 206 -17.14 -28.70 -2.35
N SER A 207 -15.97 -29.28 -2.60
CA SER A 207 -15.56 -29.78 -3.90
C SER A 207 -14.58 -30.95 -3.73
N GLU A 208 -14.15 -31.58 -4.83
CA GLU A 208 -13.16 -32.67 -4.77
C GLU A 208 -11.83 -32.22 -4.12
N ASP A 209 -11.49 -30.92 -4.22
CA ASP A 209 -10.24 -30.35 -3.74
C ASP A 209 -10.29 -29.86 -2.28
N TYR A 210 -11.49 -29.61 -1.74
CA TYR A 210 -11.71 -29.03 -0.42
C TYR A 210 -12.77 -29.77 0.38
N ARG A 211 -12.36 -30.34 1.51
CA ARG A 211 -13.27 -30.84 2.54
C ARG A 211 -13.64 -29.70 3.48
N THR A 212 -14.92 -29.51 3.73
CA THR A 212 -15.45 -28.46 4.61
C THR A 212 -16.19 -29.06 5.80
N GLU A 213 -16.18 -28.36 6.92
CA GLU A 213 -16.98 -28.67 8.10
C GLU A 213 -17.49 -27.37 8.73
N LEU A 214 -18.81 -27.19 8.71
CA LEU A 214 -19.50 -26.09 9.39
C LEU A 214 -19.55 -26.32 10.90
N ALA A 215 -19.11 -25.31 11.65
CA ALA A 215 -19.09 -25.30 13.11
C ALA A 215 -19.56 -23.95 13.66
N THR A 216 -19.70 -23.88 14.99
CA THR A 216 -19.98 -22.63 15.72
C THR A 216 -18.83 -22.32 16.67
N ASP A 217 -18.37 -21.06 16.65
CA ASP A 217 -17.48 -20.54 17.67
C ASP A 217 -18.23 -20.45 19.01
N GLU A 218 -17.84 -21.32 19.97
CA GLU A 218 -18.47 -21.43 21.28
C GLU A 218 -18.36 -20.14 22.13
N GLU A 219 -17.36 -19.28 21.87
CA GLU A 219 -17.15 -18.05 22.63
C GLU A 219 -18.03 -16.89 22.13
N HIS A 220 -18.31 -16.83 20.82
CA HIS A 220 -18.98 -15.69 20.19
C HIS A 220 -20.33 -16.02 19.56
N GLY A 221 -20.70 -17.30 19.47
CA GLY A 221 -21.95 -17.76 18.86
C GLY A 221 -22.03 -17.45 17.36
N LEU A 222 -20.88 -17.37 16.68
CA LEU A 222 -20.79 -17.10 15.24
C LEU A 222 -20.49 -18.40 14.50
N TRP A 223 -21.02 -18.53 13.29
CA TRP A 223 -20.73 -19.66 12.42
C TRP A 223 -19.35 -19.55 11.78
N GLU A 224 -18.67 -20.68 11.61
CA GLU A 224 -17.39 -20.78 10.93
C GLU A 224 -17.30 -22.05 10.09
N ILE A 225 -16.44 -22.05 9.08
CA ILE A 225 -16.18 -23.24 8.25
C ILE A 225 -14.71 -23.60 8.35
N GLU A 226 -14.42 -24.81 8.83
CA GLU A 226 -13.09 -25.39 8.69
C GLU A 226 -12.94 -25.95 7.28
N ILE A 227 -11.92 -25.50 6.56
CA ILE A 227 -11.62 -25.88 5.18
C ILE A 227 -10.29 -26.63 5.19
N THR A 228 -10.31 -27.89 4.79
CA THR A 228 -9.12 -28.72 4.61
C THR A 228 -8.91 -28.99 3.12
N SER A 229 -7.80 -28.50 2.57
CA SER A 229 -7.39 -28.80 1.20
C SER A 229 -6.94 -30.25 1.05
N ALA A 230 -6.91 -30.76 -0.19
CA ALA A 230 -6.34 -32.08 -0.52
C ALA A 230 -4.89 -32.28 -0.03
N SER A 231 -4.13 -31.18 0.14
CA SER A 231 -2.76 -31.20 0.68
C SER A 231 -2.68 -31.37 2.21
N GLY A 232 -3.82 -31.34 2.90
CA GLY A 232 -3.91 -31.34 4.36
C GLY A 232 -3.76 -29.97 5.01
N PHE A 233 -3.53 -28.90 4.22
CA PHE A 233 -3.53 -27.53 4.74
C PHE A 233 -4.95 -27.14 5.18
N LYS A 234 -5.05 -26.55 6.38
CA LYS A 234 -6.30 -26.17 7.03
C LYS A 234 -6.43 -24.65 7.16
N VAL A 235 -7.62 -24.14 6.87
CA VAL A 235 -8.00 -22.73 7.02
C VAL A 235 -9.36 -22.66 7.69
N ILE A 236 -9.55 -21.68 8.56
CA ILE A 236 -10.86 -21.39 9.16
C ILE A 236 -11.41 -20.12 8.51
N LEU A 237 -12.59 -20.24 7.90
CA LEU A 237 -13.37 -19.13 7.41
C LEU A 237 -14.37 -18.70 8.50
N ASN A 238 -13.99 -17.68 9.27
CA ASN A 238 -14.76 -17.14 10.38
C ASN A 238 -14.92 -15.61 10.26
N TRP A 239 -15.57 -15.01 11.27
CA TRP A 239 -15.74 -13.56 11.30
C TRP A 239 -14.43 -12.79 11.46
N GLU A 240 -13.43 -13.34 12.16
CA GLU A 240 -12.12 -12.68 12.26
C GLU A 240 -11.53 -12.47 10.86
N LEU A 241 -11.48 -13.52 10.03
CA LEU A 241 -11.02 -13.43 8.65
C LEU A 241 -11.87 -12.45 7.83
N ALA A 242 -13.20 -12.52 7.95
CA ALA A 242 -14.12 -11.68 7.19
C ALA A 242 -14.13 -10.20 7.65
N SER A 243 -13.69 -9.93 8.88
CA SER A 243 -13.63 -8.60 9.46
C SER A 243 -12.43 -7.78 8.95
N TYR A 244 -11.39 -8.45 8.43
CA TYR A 244 -10.23 -7.76 7.86
C TYR A 244 -10.65 -6.87 6.68
N VAL A 245 -10.06 -5.68 6.61
CA VAL A 245 -10.37 -4.68 5.58
C VAL A 245 -10.13 -5.23 4.18
N GLU A 246 -9.06 -6.01 3.98
CA GLU A 246 -8.76 -6.64 2.70
C GLU A 246 -9.84 -7.62 2.24
N PHE A 247 -10.44 -8.39 3.16
CA PHE A 247 -11.50 -9.33 2.82
C PHE A 247 -12.77 -8.58 2.43
N GLN A 248 -13.18 -7.61 3.26
CA GLN A 248 -14.36 -6.79 2.98
C GLN A 248 -14.25 -6.07 1.64
N LYS A 249 -13.08 -5.47 1.36
CA LYS A 249 -12.82 -4.77 0.10
C LYS A 249 -12.74 -5.72 -1.09
N ALA A 250 -12.19 -6.92 -0.94
CA ALA A 250 -12.19 -7.92 -2.00
C ALA A 250 -13.63 -8.34 -2.36
N VAL A 251 -14.47 -8.63 -1.36
CA VAL A 251 -15.88 -9.02 -1.55
C VAL A 251 -16.69 -7.89 -2.20
N GLU A 252 -16.53 -6.65 -1.71
CA GLU A 252 -17.20 -5.46 -2.25
C GLU A 252 -16.83 -5.22 -3.72
N LEU A 253 -15.53 -5.21 -4.05
CA LEU A 253 -15.06 -5.00 -5.41
C LEU A 253 -15.41 -6.15 -6.34
N TYR A 254 -15.37 -7.40 -5.84
CA TYR A 254 -15.79 -8.56 -6.62
C TYR A 254 -17.24 -8.40 -7.09
N LYS A 255 -18.15 -8.07 -6.16
CA LYS A 255 -19.57 -7.84 -6.47
C LYS A 255 -19.76 -6.73 -7.50
N ASP A 256 -19.12 -5.59 -7.29
CA ASP A 256 -19.21 -4.42 -8.16
C ASP A 256 -18.63 -4.67 -9.58
N LEU A 257 -17.61 -5.52 -9.69
CA LEU A 257 -17.04 -5.95 -10.98
C LEU A 257 -17.90 -7.01 -11.66
N GLU A 258 -18.52 -7.91 -10.89
CA GLU A 258 -19.42 -8.95 -11.42
C GLU A 258 -20.70 -8.36 -12.01
N ASP A 259 -21.19 -7.24 -11.48
CA ASP A 259 -22.36 -6.56 -12.02
C ASP A 259 -22.06 -5.72 -13.29
N ARG A 260 -20.84 -5.17 -13.42
CA ARG A 260 -20.51 -4.20 -14.49
C ARG A 260 -19.63 -4.75 -15.61
N LEU A 261 -18.74 -5.69 -15.30
CA LEU A 261 -17.72 -6.22 -16.21
C LEU A 261 -17.83 -7.74 -16.30
N VAL A 262 -18.88 -8.22 -16.94
CA VAL A 262 -19.13 -9.66 -17.12
C VAL A 262 -18.35 -10.17 -18.35
N SER A 263 -17.65 -11.30 -18.20
CA SER A 263 -17.00 -11.97 -19.33
C SER A 263 -18.02 -12.70 -20.24
N PRO A 264 -17.69 -12.97 -21.52
CA PRO A 264 -16.46 -12.58 -22.21
C PRO A 264 -16.47 -11.10 -22.62
N PHE A 265 -15.27 -10.56 -22.87
CA PHE A 265 -15.02 -9.16 -23.25
C PHE A 265 -14.53 -9.07 -24.70
N ILE A 266 -14.92 -8.02 -25.41
CA ILE A 266 -14.30 -7.60 -26.66
C ILE A 266 -13.39 -6.42 -26.36
N PHE A 267 -12.08 -6.64 -26.47
CA PHE A 267 -11.05 -5.61 -26.39
C PHE A 267 -10.79 -5.04 -27.79
N SER A 268 -11.07 -3.75 -27.97
CA SER A 268 -10.84 -3.05 -29.22
C SER A 268 -9.72 -2.03 -29.06
N VAL A 269 -8.72 -2.10 -29.95
CA VAL A 269 -7.60 -1.15 -30.03
C VAL A 269 -7.34 -0.77 -31.48
N ASN A 270 -7.42 0.53 -31.78
CA ASN A 270 -7.14 1.05 -33.13
C ASN A 270 -7.88 0.28 -34.26
N GLY A 271 -9.11 -0.17 -33.99
CA GLY A 271 -9.97 -0.91 -34.92
C GLY A 271 -9.73 -2.43 -35.01
N SER A 272 -8.74 -2.97 -34.30
CA SER A 272 -8.56 -4.41 -34.12
C SER A 272 -9.34 -4.88 -32.89
N ASN A 273 -10.07 -5.99 -33.02
CA ASN A 273 -10.85 -6.58 -31.93
C ASN A 273 -10.25 -7.94 -31.52
N GLU A 274 -10.16 -8.18 -30.22
CA GLU A 274 -9.75 -9.45 -29.60
C GLU A 274 -10.79 -9.85 -28.55
N GLU A 275 -11.20 -11.11 -28.53
CA GLU A 275 -12.08 -11.66 -27.50
C GLU A 275 -11.24 -12.11 -26.30
N ILE A 276 -11.67 -11.75 -25.09
CA ILE A 276 -10.97 -11.98 -23.84
C ILE A 276 -11.93 -12.63 -22.83
N GLU A 277 -11.53 -13.77 -22.27
CA GLU A 277 -12.37 -14.58 -21.38
C GLU A 277 -12.36 -14.13 -19.92
N THR A 278 -11.28 -13.49 -19.46
CA THR A 278 -11.13 -13.15 -18.02
C THR A 278 -10.69 -11.71 -17.78
N ARG A 279 -11.03 -11.21 -16.60
CA ARG A 279 -10.69 -9.86 -16.15
C ARG A 279 -9.17 -9.68 -15.99
N GLU A 280 -8.46 -10.72 -15.58
CA GLU A 280 -7.00 -10.72 -15.45
C GLU A 280 -6.34 -10.52 -16.82
N ILE A 281 -6.76 -11.29 -17.82
CA ILE A 281 -6.22 -11.16 -19.18
C ILE A 281 -6.56 -9.78 -19.75
N LEU A 282 -7.77 -9.28 -19.49
CA LEU A 282 -8.19 -7.95 -19.91
C LEU A 282 -7.27 -6.87 -19.32
N LEU A 283 -7.03 -6.90 -18.01
CA LEU A 283 -6.17 -5.94 -17.32
C LEU A 283 -4.75 -5.96 -17.90
N ASP A 284 -4.19 -7.16 -18.09
CA ASP A 284 -2.85 -7.33 -18.67
C ASP A 284 -2.77 -6.77 -20.10
N ARG A 285 -3.77 -7.07 -20.95
CA ARG A 285 -3.84 -6.55 -22.32
C ARG A 285 -3.91 -5.03 -22.37
N VAL A 286 -4.76 -4.45 -21.53
CA VAL A 286 -4.91 -2.99 -21.44
C VAL A 286 -3.61 -2.34 -20.95
N LEU A 287 -2.95 -2.92 -19.94
CA LEU A 287 -1.67 -2.44 -19.43
C LEU A 287 -0.53 -2.52 -20.45
N VAL A 288 -0.48 -3.60 -21.23
CA VAL A 288 0.50 -3.75 -22.32
C VAL A 288 0.28 -2.70 -23.39
N ALA A 289 -0.98 -2.48 -23.80
CA ALA A 289 -1.33 -1.41 -24.74
C ALA A 289 -0.97 -0.02 -24.18
N ALA A 290 -1.23 0.24 -22.91
CA ALA A 290 -0.92 1.50 -22.24
C ALA A 290 0.58 1.84 -22.21
N LYS A 291 1.42 0.81 -22.07
CA LYS A 291 2.87 0.94 -22.02
C LYS A 291 3.51 1.07 -23.41
N LYS A 292 2.75 0.82 -24.47
CA LYS A 292 3.23 0.97 -25.85
C LYS A 292 3.69 2.41 -26.08
N ASP A 293 4.88 2.56 -26.66
CA ASP A 293 5.52 3.86 -26.95
C ASP A 293 5.85 4.73 -25.71
N LEU A 294 5.76 4.17 -24.50
CA LEU A 294 6.22 4.81 -23.27
C LEU A 294 7.63 4.34 -22.90
N THR A 295 8.52 5.28 -22.64
CA THR A 295 9.78 5.00 -21.92
C THR A 295 9.58 5.38 -20.46
N ILE A 296 9.71 4.39 -19.57
CA ILE A 296 9.54 4.56 -18.13
C ILE A 296 10.88 4.34 -17.46
N GLN A 297 11.38 5.36 -16.76
CA GLN A 297 12.55 5.28 -15.89
C GLN A 297 12.09 5.37 -14.45
N ARG A 298 12.44 4.38 -13.61
CA ARG A 298 12.25 4.42 -12.16
C ARG A 298 13.52 4.98 -11.52
N TYR A 299 13.38 5.95 -10.63
CA TYR A 299 14.49 6.46 -9.83
C TYR A 299 14.63 5.63 -8.56
N LYS A 300 15.81 5.06 -8.31
CA LYS A 300 16.11 4.36 -7.05
C LYS A 300 16.81 5.26 -6.03
N GLY A 301 17.52 6.27 -6.51
CA GLY A 301 18.21 7.26 -5.67
C GLY A 301 18.25 8.63 -6.33
N LEU A 302 18.47 9.65 -5.50
CA LEU A 302 18.61 11.04 -5.92
C LEU A 302 19.81 11.22 -6.87
N GLY A 303 20.85 10.39 -6.72
CA GLY A 303 22.04 10.40 -7.57
C GLY A 303 21.80 9.94 -9.01
N GLU A 304 20.66 9.32 -9.32
CA GLU A 304 20.28 8.96 -10.69
C GLU A 304 19.68 10.14 -11.47
N MET A 305 19.41 11.26 -10.78
CA MET A 305 18.91 12.50 -11.38
C MET A 305 20.06 13.45 -11.68
N ASN A 306 20.06 14.02 -12.88
CA ASN A 306 21.00 15.11 -13.18
C ASN A 306 20.64 16.36 -12.36
N PRO A 307 21.59 17.29 -12.12
CA PRO A 307 21.35 18.47 -11.27
C PRO A 307 20.14 19.31 -11.68
N GLU A 308 19.90 19.48 -12.98
CA GLU A 308 18.73 20.20 -13.50
C GLU A 308 17.42 19.48 -13.15
N GLN A 309 17.39 18.15 -13.27
CA GLN A 309 16.21 17.35 -12.94
C GLN A 309 15.93 17.43 -11.44
N LEU A 310 16.96 17.23 -10.60
CA LEU A 310 16.83 17.33 -9.15
C LEU A 310 16.33 18.71 -8.72
N TRP A 311 16.83 19.77 -9.37
CA TRP A 311 16.35 21.12 -9.14
C TRP A 311 14.87 21.25 -9.50
N GLU A 312 14.49 20.89 -10.73
CA GLU A 312 13.13 21.05 -11.25
C GLU A 312 12.08 20.27 -10.46
N THR A 313 12.42 19.06 -10.00
CA THR A 313 11.46 18.15 -9.37
C THR A 313 11.41 18.30 -7.86
N THR A 314 12.57 18.48 -7.22
CA THR A 314 12.69 18.25 -5.77
C THR A 314 13.09 19.52 -5.02
N MET A 315 13.79 20.46 -5.65
CA MET A 315 14.27 21.69 -4.98
C MET A 315 13.46 22.94 -5.32
N ASN A 316 12.88 23.01 -6.52
CA ASN A 316 12.15 24.17 -7.02
C ASN A 316 10.94 24.47 -6.11
N PRO A 317 10.88 25.65 -5.45
CA PRO A 317 9.79 26.00 -4.53
C PRO A 317 8.38 25.95 -5.14
N GLY A 318 8.24 26.16 -6.45
CA GLY A 318 6.95 26.14 -7.14
C GLY A 318 6.49 24.76 -7.60
N LYS A 319 7.37 23.74 -7.58
CA LYS A 319 7.07 22.38 -8.06
C LYS A 319 7.26 21.29 -7.01
N ARG A 320 8.15 21.51 -6.04
CA ARG A 320 8.52 20.51 -5.04
C ARG A 320 7.34 20.13 -4.15
N THR A 321 7.29 18.86 -3.80
CA THR A 321 6.38 18.33 -2.78
C THR A 321 7.16 18.07 -1.50
N LEU A 322 6.67 18.59 -0.37
CA LEU A 322 7.27 18.39 0.95
C LEU A 322 6.22 17.76 1.88
N LEU A 323 6.65 16.78 2.65
CA LEU A 323 5.88 16.22 3.76
C LEU A 323 6.33 16.89 5.05
N GLN A 324 5.43 17.58 5.76
CA GLN A 324 5.73 18.14 7.07
C GLN A 324 5.70 17.04 8.12
N VAL A 325 6.74 16.97 8.96
CA VAL A 325 6.79 16.03 10.08
C VAL A 325 5.97 16.57 11.23
N LYS A 326 5.14 15.72 11.84
CA LYS A 326 4.32 16.04 13.02
C LYS A 326 4.49 14.97 14.07
N ILE A 327 4.25 15.35 15.33
CA ILE A 327 4.16 14.43 16.47
C ILE A 327 2.68 14.39 16.85
N ASP A 328 2.01 13.30 16.51
CA ASP A 328 0.58 13.13 16.80
C ASP A 328 0.39 12.53 18.21
N ASP A 329 1.02 11.38 18.47
CA ASP A 329 1.10 10.76 19.81
C ASP A 329 2.57 10.59 20.22
N ALA A 330 3.01 11.38 21.20
CA ALA A 330 4.37 11.33 21.69
C ALA A 330 4.71 10.01 22.41
N VAL A 331 3.74 9.38 23.09
CA VAL A 331 3.97 8.13 23.83
C VAL A 331 4.17 6.97 22.85
N GLU A 332 3.29 6.85 21.87
CA GLU A 332 3.39 5.82 20.84
C GLU A 332 4.68 6.00 20.01
N THR A 333 4.96 7.24 19.60
CA THR A 333 6.18 7.58 18.84
C THR A 333 7.45 7.20 19.61
N ASP A 334 7.47 7.44 20.93
CA ASP A 334 8.59 7.09 21.81
C ASP A 334 8.84 5.58 21.87
N GLN A 335 7.76 4.80 22.00
CA GLN A 335 7.82 3.34 22.01
C GLN A 335 8.35 2.80 20.69
N ILE A 336 7.87 3.33 19.56
CA ILE A 336 8.32 2.93 18.22
C ILE A 336 9.83 3.19 18.06
N PHE A 337 10.32 4.38 18.42
CA PHE A 337 11.76 4.67 18.35
C PHE A 337 12.57 3.76 19.27
N THR A 338 12.09 3.49 20.49
CA THR A 338 12.78 2.61 21.44
C THR A 338 12.88 1.18 20.92
N VAL A 339 11.81 0.62 20.35
CA VAL A 339 11.79 -0.74 19.78
C VAL A 339 12.69 -0.83 18.54
N LEU A 340 12.55 0.12 17.61
CA LEU A 340 13.30 0.08 16.34
C LEU A 340 14.77 0.41 16.52
N MET A 341 15.13 1.33 17.42
CA MET A 341 16.48 1.87 17.55
C MET A 341 17.23 1.40 18.80
N GLY A 342 16.57 0.69 19.73
CA GLY A 342 17.15 0.20 20.99
C GLY A 342 18.05 -1.05 20.86
N ASP A 343 18.34 -1.70 21.98
CA ASP A 343 19.25 -2.86 22.03
C ASP A 343 18.56 -4.22 21.96
N ALA A 344 17.26 -4.28 22.28
CA ALA A 344 16.52 -5.52 22.33
C ALA A 344 16.18 -6.03 20.91
N VAL A 345 16.73 -7.19 20.54
CA VAL A 345 16.54 -7.80 19.22
C VAL A 345 15.14 -8.39 19.09
N GLU A 346 14.65 -9.08 20.13
CA GLU A 346 13.40 -9.83 20.06
C GLU A 346 12.15 -8.95 19.90
N PRO A 347 11.98 -7.83 20.65
CA PRO A 347 10.86 -6.92 20.43
C PRO A 347 10.89 -6.29 19.04
N ARG A 348 12.08 -5.95 18.52
CA ARG A 348 12.23 -5.43 17.16
C ARG A 348 11.81 -6.46 16.13
N ARG A 349 12.23 -7.72 16.30
CA ARG A 349 11.89 -8.80 15.38
C ARG A 349 10.38 -9.01 15.31
N ARG A 350 9.71 -9.13 16.46
CA ARG A 350 8.25 -9.26 16.52
C ARG A 350 7.54 -8.07 15.91
N PHE A 351 7.97 -6.85 16.23
CA PHE A 351 7.42 -5.64 15.62
C PHE A 351 7.54 -5.67 14.09
N ILE A 352 8.70 -6.06 13.56
CA ILE A 352 8.90 -6.20 12.11
C ILE A 352 7.99 -7.31 11.55
N GLU A 353 7.88 -8.46 12.18
CA GLU A 353 7.08 -9.60 11.69
C GLU A 353 5.57 -9.30 11.71
N GLU A 354 5.05 -8.73 12.80
CA GLU A 354 3.64 -8.33 12.94
C GLU A 354 3.25 -7.25 11.93
N ASN A 355 4.14 -6.28 11.69
CA ASN A 355 3.91 -5.18 10.76
C ASN A 355 4.37 -5.50 9.32
N ALA A 356 5.10 -6.60 9.08
CA ALA A 356 5.61 -6.96 7.75
C ALA A 356 4.48 -7.25 6.74
N LEU A 357 3.32 -7.67 7.22
CA LEU A 357 2.14 -7.88 6.39
C LEU A 357 1.49 -6.54 5.94
N ASP A 358 1.70 -5.47 6.72
CA ASP A 358 1.20 -4.11 6.47
C ASP A 358 2.20 -3.22 5.74
N VAL A 359 3.50 -3.48 5.90
CA VAL A 359 4.59 -2.72 5.26
C VAL A 359 4.84 -3.27 3.84
N LYS A 360 4.04 -2.79 2.87
CA LYS A 360 4.33 -2.88 1.42
C LYS A 360 5.03 -1.60 0.88
N ASN A 361 5.64 -0.79 1.74
CA ASN A 361 6.35 0.45 1.36
C ASN A 361 7.88 0.36 1.58
N LEU A 362 8.44 -0.85 1.52
CA LEU A 362 9.89 -1.08 1.43
C LEU A 362 10.15 -1.95 0.20
N ASP A 363 10.01 -1.37 -0.99
CA ASP A 363 10.39 -2.06 -2.22
C ASP A 363 11.86 -1.79 -2.56
N ILE A 364 12.53 -2.91 -2.86
CA ILE A 364 13.88 -3.11 -3.44
C ILE A 364 13.94 -2.65 -4.92
#